data_AF-A0A7Y5UTY1-F1
#
_entry.id   AF-A0A7Y5UTY1-F1
#
_cell.length_a   1.000
_cell.length_b   1.000
_cell.length_c   1.000
_cell.angle_alpha   90.00
_cell.angle_beta   90.00
_cell.angle_gamma   90.00
#
_symmetry.space_group_name_H-M   'P 1'
#
loop_
_entity.id
_entity.type
_entity.pdbx_description
1 polymer ?
#
loop_
_entity_poly.entity_id
_entity_poly.type
_entity_poly.pdbx_seq_one_letter_code
_entity_poly.pdbx_strand_id
1 'polypeptide(L)'
;MEWIDGLVERVVALPPVAAWVLIVLATFVSEDLTCIAAGLAAATERISPWHSIAAAGVGIWLGDLGLYLAGRWFGRAALARAPLKWVLDAEDLARGEGWFRARGAAVILISRFVPGTRLPVYVASGTLGLGFVRFSLLTALAVVVWAPLIGGGAMLLGREVLPWIEQYQRWGLLAAVALVLAWLTVIRLVVPTFTWAGRRRLVGRWKRLVQWEFWPAWATYAPVVPYIGLLALRHRSLTLFTAVNPGIPAGGFVGESKDEILRKLEGAGDRIVRSRRLPATLDLEARLQLVREFLEISGVEWPVVLKPDAGQRGSGVLYARELGEVREYLARIDVDCLVQECARGEEFGVFYCRKPSEERGRIVSITRKVFPVVVGDGVSTLEELVLRDPRAVCMERHYLRVNAARAQAIPREGERVQLVEIGNHCKGTIFLDGNELVTPELERELDRVSKCFDGFFFGRYDLRVPSLEHLRRGEGLKVIELNGATSEPTHIYDARHGPLYGWATLCRQWRLLFEIAAENRARGAPVVGAAELLRAWREYRRGQRSHPS
;
A
#
# COMPACT_ATOMS: atom_id res chain seq x y z
N MET A 1 3.81 34.00 -31.25
CA MET A 1 3.18 33.96 -32.57
C MET A 1 4.17 33.63 -33.68
N GLU A 2 5.36 34.23 -33.74
CA GLU A 2 6.37 33.91 -34.78
C GLU A 2 6.64 32.41 -35.00
N TRP A 3 6.57 31.59 -33.95
CA TRP A 3 6.79 30.15 -34.08
C TRP A 3 5.59 29.37 -34.62
N ILE A 4 4.34 29.77 -34.31
CA ILE A 4 3.13 29.10 -34.83
C ILE A 4 2.85 29.57 -36.25
N ASP A 5 2.92 30.87 -36.50
CA ASP A 5 2.76 31.44 -37.84
C ASP A 5 3.89 30.97 -38.77
N GLY A 6 5.13 30.94 -38.27
CA GLY A 6 6.29 30.41 -39.01
C GLY A 6 6.30 28.88 -39.16
N LEU A 7 5.59 28.12 -38.32
CA LEU A 7 5.38 26.69 -38.51
C LEU A 7 4.26 26.45 -39.53
N VAL A 8 3.15 27.18 -39.42
CA VAL A 8 2.04 27.13 -40.38
C VAL A 8 2.51 27.54 -41.77
N GLU A 9 3.30 28.60 -41.94
CA GLU A 9 3.88 29.00 -43.23
C GLU A 9 4.82 27.93 -43.81
N ARG A 10 5.67 27.31 -42.99
CA ARG A 10 6.55 26.21 -43.44
C ARG A 10 5.77 24.96 -43.85
N VAL A 11 4.67 24.67 -43.18
CA VAL A 11 3.79 23.53 -43.52
C VAL A 11 2.96 23.82 -44.77
N VAL A 12 2.56 25.07 -44.97
CA VAL A 12 1.82 25.52 -46.16
C VAL A 12 2.71 25.57 -47.41
N ALA A 13 4.02 25.79 -47.26
CA ALA A 13 4.99 25.71 -48.35
C ALA A 13 5.30 24.27 -48.81
N LEU A 14 4.81 23.25 -48.09
CA LEU A 14 5.02 21.85 -48.46
C LEU A 14 4.03 21.42 -49.55
N PRO A 15 4.44 20.49 -50.44
CA PRO A 15 3.51 19.82 -51.34
C PRO A 15 2.31 19.24 -50.57
N PRO A 16 1.09 19.20 -51.14
CA PRO A 16 -0.10 18.72 -50.43
C PRO A 16 0.05 17.35 -49.76
N VAL A 17 0.81 16.44 -50.38
CA VAL A 17 1.14 15.11 -49.85
C VAL A 17 2.03 15.20 -48.60
N ALA A 18 3.03 16.09 -48.59
CA ALA A 18 3.91 16.30 -47.45
C ALA A 18 3.17 16.96 -46.27
N ALA A 19 2.26 17.91 -46.55
CA ALA A 19 1.36 18.46 -45.54
C ALA A 19 0.44 17.38 -44.94
N TRP A 20 -0.09 16.49 -45.78
CA TRP A 20 -0.94 15.37 -45.36
C TRP A 20 -0.19 14.39 -44.43
N VAL A 21 1.02 13.99 -44.81
CA VAL A 21 1.90 13.13 -43.98
C VAL A 21 2.25 13.81 -42.66
N LEU A 22 2.53 15.12 -42.67
CA LEU A 22 2.85 15.84 -41.45
C LEU A 22 1.67 15.90 -40.48
N ILE A 23 0.44 16.11 -40.98
CA ILE A 23 -0.76 16.07 -40.15
C ILE A 23 -0.92 14.69 -39.52
N VAL A 24 -0.75 13.61 -40.31
CA VAL A 24 -0.78 12.23 -39.80
C VAL A 24 0.28 12.00 -38.73
N LEU A 25 1.49 12.51 -38.89
CA LEU A 25 2.55 12.35 -37.89
C LEU A 25 2.29 13.18 -36.63
N ALA A 26 1.73 14.38 -36.78
CA ALA A 26 1.42 15.27 -35.66
C ALA A 26 0.36 14.70 -34.71
N THR A 27 -0.57 13.87 -35.21
CA THR A 27 -1.60 13.25 -34.35
C THR A 27 -1.01 12.27 -33.33
N PHE A 28 0.17 11.70 -33.59
CA PHE A 28 0.87 10.84 -32.62
C PHE A 28 1.44 11.63 -31.45
N VAL A 29 1.68 12.94 -31.64
CA VAL A 29 2.13 13.84 -30.57
C VAL A 29 0.93 14.38 -29.80
N SER A 30 -0.09 14.86 -30.50
CA SER A 30 -1.32 15.35 -29.88
C SER A 30 -2.50 15.37 -30.86
N GLU A 31 -3.29 14.31 -30.87
CA GLU A 31 -4.48 14.17 -31.73
C GLU A 31 -5.42 15.39 -31.70
N ASP A 32 -5.79 15.89 -30.52
CA ASP A 32 -6.82 16.92 -30.38
C ASP A 32 -6.31 18.29 -30.88
N LEU A 33 -5.07 18.66 -30.51
CA LEU A 33 -4.41 19.86 -31.07
C LEU A 33 -4.20 19.75 -32.58
N THR A 34 -3.87 18.58 -33.10
CA THR A 34 -3.69 18.38 -34.54
C THR A 34 -5.01 18.49 -35.30
N CYS A 35 -6.13 17.98 -34.76
CA CYS A 35 -7.46 18.21 -35.33
C CYS A 35 -7.84 19.69 -35.34
N ILE A 36 -7.58 20.41 -34.24
CA ILE A 36 -7.84 21.85 -34.16
C ILE A 36 -6.98 22.60 -35.17
N ALA A 37 -5.68 22.32 -35.23
CA ALA A 37 -4.75 22.94 -36.17
C ALA A 37 -5.11 22.65 -37.63
N ALA A 38 -5.50 21.41 -37.95
CA ALA A 38 -5.98 21.03 -39.27
C ALA A 38 -7.27 21.78 -39.66
N GLY A 39 -8.21 21.93 -38.72
CA GLY A 39 -9.42 22.72 -38.89
C GLY A 39 -9.17 24.21 -39.09
N LEU A 40 -8.24 24.80 -38.33
CA LEU A 40 -7.82 26.20 -38.48
C LEU A 40 -7.09 26.43 -39.81
N ALA A 41 -6.21 25.51 -40.22
CA ALA A 41 -5.56 25.56 -41.52
C ALA A 41 -6.57 25.50 -42.67
N ALA A 42 -7.61 24.67 -42.54
CA ALA A 42 -8.73 24.64 -43.49
C ALA A 42 -9.56 25.94 -43.51
N ALA A 43 -9.75 26.60 -42.36
CA ALA A 43 -10.48 27.88 -42.26
C ALA A 43 -9.78 29.06 -42.95
N THR A 44 -8.46 28.96 -43.14
CA THR A 44 -7.64 29.93 -43.88
C THR A 44 -7.59 29.66 -45.39
N GLU A 45 -8.36 28.67 -45.88
CA GLU A 45 -8.43 28.23 -47.28
C GLU A 45 -7.10 27.70 -47.87
N ARG A 46 -6.11 27.42 -47.01
CA ARG A 46 -4.76 27.00 -47.44
C ARG A 46 -4.65 25.50 -47.72
N ILE A 47 -5.54 24.68 -47.17
CA ILE A 47 -5.66 23.23 -47.42
C ILE A 47 -7.14 22.90 -47.57
N SER A 48 -7.48 22.02 -48.51
CA SER A 48 -8.85 21.51 -48.65
C SER A 48 -9.35 20.92 -47.31
N PRO A 49 -10.52 21.36 -46.80
CA PRO A 49 -11.07 20.88 -45.52
C PRO A 49 -11.15 19.37 -45.43
N TRP A 50 -11.56 18.71 -46.53
CA TRP A 50 -11.65 17.27 -46.61
C TRP A 50 -10.30 16.58 -46.45
N HIS A 51 -9.24 17.11 -47.09
CA HIS A 51 -7.92 16.52 -47.01
C HIS A 51 -7.31 16.68 -45.62
N SER A 52 -7.50 17.84 -44.97
CA SER A 52 -6.97 18.12 -43.63
C SER A 52 -7.62 17.26 -42.53
N ILE A 53 -8.96 17.15 -42.55
CA ILE A 53 -9.73 16.38 -41.57
C ILE A 53 -9.53 14.87 -41.80
N ALA A 54 -9.47 14.42 -43.07
CA ALA A 54 -9.17 13.04 -43.39
C ALA A 54 -7.75 12.64 -42.95
N ALA A 55 -6.74 13.50 -43.15
CA ALA A 55 -5.38 13.26 -42.67
C ALA A 55 -5.35 13.08 -41.15
N ALA A 56 -5.99 13.99 -40.41
CA ALA A 56 -6.08 13.92 -38.97
C ALA A 56 -6.82 12.65 -38.53
N GLY A 57 -7.92 12.30 -39.19
CA GLY A 57 -8.67 11.07 -38.92
C GLY A 57 -7.82 9.82 -39.12
N VAL A 58 -7.09 9.72 -40.24
CA VAL A 58 -6.21 8.57 -40.53
C VAL A 58 -5.11 8.45 -39.48
N GLY A 59 -4.46 9.56 -39.11
CA GLY A 59 -3.41 9.55 -38.08
C GLY A 59 -3.93 9.12 -36.71
N ILE A 60 -5.11 9.60 -36.32
CA ILE A 60 -5.78 9.19 -35.08
C ILE A 60 -6.12 7.70 -35.09
N TRP A 61 -6.69 7.21 -36.18
CA TRP A 61 -7.04 5.79 -36.31
C TRP A 61 -5.79 4.90 -36.21
N LEU A 62 -4.70 5.26 -36.88
CA LEU A 62 -3.42 4.55 -36.78
C LEU A 62 -2.85 4.58 -35.35
N GLY A 63 -2.97 5.70 -34.64
CA GLY A 63 -2.61 5.81 -33.23
C GLY A 63 -3.39 4.84 -32.33
N ASP A 64 -4.71 4.75 -32.52
CA ASP A 64 -5.58 3.82 -31.78
C ASP A 64 -5.17 2.35 -32.01
N LEU A 65 -4.88 1.99 -33.26
CA LEU A 65 -4.38 0.66 -33.61
C LEU A 65 -3.04 0.38 -32.94
N GLY A 66 -2.14 1.37 -32.87
CA GLY A 66 -0.88 1.27 -32.13
C GLY A 66 -1.06 0.96 -30.65
N LEU A 67 -2.00 1.63 -29.98
CA LEU A 67 -2.33 1.37 -28.57
C LEU A 67 -2.89 -0.04 -28.35
N TYR A 68 -3.76 -0.51 -29.25
CA TYR A 68 -4.26 -1.88 -29.22
C TYR A 68 -3.15 -2.91 -29.41
N LEU A 69 -2.26 -2.70 -30.39
CA LEU A 69 -1.13 -3.60 -30.65
C LEU A 69 -0.15 -3.63 -29.49
N ALA A 70 0.10 -2.49 -28.85
CA ALA A 70 0.91 -2.43 -27.63
C ALA A 70 0.30 -3.29 -26.51
N GLY A 71 -1.02 -3.20 -26.29
CA GLY A 71 -1.72 -4.08 -25.34
C GLY A 71 -1.65 -5.56 -25.72
N ARG A 72 -1.75 -5.87 -27.02
CA ARG A 72 -1.75 -7.25 -27.55
C ARG A 72 -0.38 -7.92 -27.49
N TRP A 73 0.70 -7.17 -27.70
CA TRP A 73 2.08 -7.69 -27.71
C TRP A 73 2.75 -7.66 -26.34
N PHE A 74 2.60 -6.58 -25.59
CA PHE A 74 3.22 -6.47 -24.27
C PHE A 74 2.36 -7.05 -23.13
N GLY A 75 1.09 -7.38 -23.41
CA GLY A 75 0.19 -8.10 -22.52
C GLY A 75 0.06 -7.45 -21.13
N ARG A 76 -0.15 -8.29 -20.11
CA ARG A 76 -0.24 -7.85 -18.71
C ARG A 76 1.07 -7.23 -18.19
N ALA A 77 2.20 -7.45 -18.85
CA ALA A 77 3.50 -6.89 -18.45
C ALA A 77 3.60 -5.37 -18.70
N ALA A 78 2.87 -4.82 -19.68
CA ALA A 78 2.80 -3.37 -19.91
C ALA A 78 2.08 -2.63 -18.77
N LEU A 79 1.05 -3.23 -18.18
CA LEU A 79 0.28 -2.67 -17.06
C LEU A 79 1.10 -2.55 -15.77
N ALA A 80 2.17 -3.34 -15.65
CA ALA A 80 3.07 -3.28 -14.50
C ALA A 80 4.09 -2.13 -14.56
N ARG A 81 4.17 -1.39 -15.68
CA ARG A 81 5.15 -0.30 -15.90
C ARG A 81 4.48 1.06 -15.97
N ALA A 82 5.19 2.11 -15.57
CA ALA A 82 4.72 3.49 -15.71
C ALA A 82 4.73 3.93 -17.20
N PRO A 83 3.79 4.77 -17.65
CA PRO A 83 2.71 5.41 -16.89
C PRO A 83 1.42 4.56 -16.78
N LEU A 84 1.32 3.43 -17.50
CA LEU A 84 0.12 2.57 -17.53
C LEU A 84 -0.30 2.08 -16.14
N LYS A 85 0.66 1.71 -15.28
CA LYS A 85 0.43 1.35 -13.87
C LYS A 85 -0.28 2.45 -13.05
N TRP A 86 -0.12 3.72 -13.43
CA TRP A 86 -0.75 4.84 -12.71
C TRP A 86 -2.20 5.06 -13.11
N VAL A 87 -2.61 4.53 -14.26
CA VAL A 87 -3.93 4.75 -14.87
C VAL A 87 -4.79 3.49 -14.80
N LEU A 88 -4.18 2.30 -14.87
CA LEU A 88 -4.86 1.01 -14.86
C LEU A 88 -4.34 0.12 -13.73
N ASP A 89 -5.23 -0.25 -12.82
CA ASP A 89 -4.97 -1.30 -11.84
C ASP A 89 -5.26 -2.68 -12.44
N ALA A 90 -4.37 -3.63 -12.24
CA ALA A 90 -4.50 -4.98 -12.82
C ALA A 90 -5.73 -5.72 -12.27
N GLU A 91 -6.12 -5.42 -11.02
CA GLU A 91 -7.33 -5.96 -10.39
C GLU A 91 -8.62 -5.40 -10.99
N ASP A 92 -8.65 -4.10 -11.34
CA ASP A 92 -9.83 -3.48 -11.94
C ASP A 92 -10.09 -4.02 -13.35
N LEU A 93 -9.02 -4.35 -14.09
CA LEU A 93 -9.12 -5.02 -15.38
C LEU A 93 -9.70 -6.44 -15.26
N ALA A 94 -9.30 -7.19 -14.22
CA ALA A 94 -9.82 -8.54 -13.95
C ALA A 94 -11.31 -8.51 -13.54
N ARG A 95 -11.73 -7.51 -12.75
CA ARG A 95 -13.16 -7.30 -12.42
C ARG A 95 -13.97 -6.80 -13.62
N GLY A 96 -13.33 -6.05 -14.52
CA GLY A 96 -13.94 -5.48 -15.73
C GLY A 96 -14.08 -6.44 -16.89
N GLU A 97 -13.43 -7.61 -16.87
CA GLU A 97 -13.40 -8.55 -18.01
C GLU A 97 -14.81 -9.03 -18.42
N GLY A 98 -15.67 -9.34 -17.44
CA GLY A 98 -17.06 -9.74 -17.70
C GLY A 98 -17.93 -8.61 -18.27
N TRP A 99 -17.78 -7.39 -17.74
CA TRP A 99 -18.51 -6.21 -18.22
C TRP A 99 -18.03 -5.76 -19.61
N PHE A 100 -16.73 -5.84 -19.85
CA PHE A 100 -16.11 -5.53 -21.14
C PHE A 100 -16.51 -6.54 -22.23
N ARG A 101 -16.68 -7.82 -21.90
CA ARG A 101 -17.24 -8.81 -22.85
C ARG A 101 -18.68 -8.50 -23.25
N ALA A 102 -19.51 -8.02 -22.32
CA ALA A 102 -20.91 -7.71 -22.58
C ALA A 102 -21.13 -6.38 -23.32
N ARG A 103 -20.30 -5.35 -23.04
CA ARG A 103 -20.50 -3.98 -23.55
C ARG A 103 -19.31 -3.39 -24.33
N GLY A 104 -18.30 -4.19 -24.66
CA GLY A 104 -17.01 -3.72 -25.18
C GLY A 104 -17.10 -2.80 -26.41
N ALA A 105 -18.05 -3.04 -27.31
CA ALA A 105 -18.26 -2.15 -28.46
C ALA A 105 -18.68 -0.73 -28.06
N ALA A 106 -19.64 -0.61 -27.15
CA ALA A 106 -20.10 0.69 -26.65
C ALA A 106 -19.00 1.40 -25.85
N VAL A 107 -18.21 0.64 -25.08
CA VAL A 107 -17.11 1.18 -24.27
C VAL A 107 -16.00 1.75 -25.15
N ILE A 108 -15.64 1.07 -26.24
CA ILE A 108 -14.64 1.55 -27.20
C ILE A 108 -15.11 2.82 -27.91
N LEU A 109 -16.38 2.91 -28.28
CA LEU A 109 -16.94 4.10 -28.93
C LEU A 109 -17.03 5.28 -27.95
N ILE A 110 -17.56 5.05 -26.74
CA ILE A 110 -17.77 6.11 -25.74
C ILE A 110 -16.45 6.62 -25.17
N SER A 111 -15.42 5.78 -25.04
CA SER A 111 -14.14 6.18 -24.45
C SER A 111 -13.49 7.35 -25.20
N ARG A 112 -13.76 7.50 -26.51
CA ARG A 112 -13.28 8.64 -27.29
C ARG A 112 -13.90 9.99 -26.87
N PHE A 113 -15.12 9.97 -26.34
CA PHE A 113 -15.81 11.17 -25.87
C PHE A 113 -15.53 11.48 -24.39
N VAL A 114 -14.81 10.61 -23.68
CA VAL A 114 -14.51 10.77 -22.25
C VAL A 114 -12.99 10.96 -22.05
N PRO A 115 -12.55 12.18 -21.70
CA PRO A 115 -11.12 12.49 -21.52
C PRO A 115 -10.41 11.49 -20.59
N GLY A 116 -9.22 11.05 -20.99
CA GLY A 116 -8.37 10.16 -20.20
C GLY A 116 -8.74 8.66 -20.22
N THR A 117 -9.86 8.27 -20.86
CA THR A 117 -10.31 6.86 -20.86
C THR A 117 -9.89 6.05 -22.09
N ARG A 118 -9.48 6.70 -23.19
CA ARG A 118 -9.06 6.03 -24.44
C ARG A 118 -7.85 5.11 -24.27
N LEU A 119 -6.73 5.67 -23.77
CA LEU A 119 -5.49 4.94 -23.54
C LEU A 119 -5.72 3.66 -22.72
N PRO A 120 -6.41 3.73 -21.57
CA PRO A 120 -6.63 2.52 -20.79
C PRO A 120 -7.57 1.53 -21.48
N VAL A 121 -8.64 1.99 -22.14
CA VAL A 121 -9.61 1.11 -22.82
C VAL A 121 -8.99 0.41 -24.04
N TYR A 122 -8.18 1.09 -24.84
CA TYR A 122 -7.60 0.51 -26.07
C TYR A 122 -6.47 -0.47 -25.75
N VAL A 123 -5.60 -0.14 -24.79
CA VAL A 123 -4.59 -1.08 -24.30
C VAL A 123 -5.27 -2.28 -23.64
N ALA A 124 -6.30 -2.07 -22.81
CA ALA A 124 -7.12 -3.14 -22.24
C ALA A 124 -7.71 -4.05 -23.33
N SER A 125 -8.28 -3.47 -24.38
CA SER A 125 -8.87 -4.21 -25.51
C SER A 125 -7.86 -5.17 -26.16
N GLY A 126 -6.61 -4.73 -26.33
CA GLY A 126 -5.51 -5.55 -26.85
C GLY A 126 -5.10 -6.66 -25.87
N THR A 127 -4.98 -6.34 -24.58
CA THR A 127 -4.60 -7.31 -23.53
C THR A 127 -5.66 -8.39 -23.31
N LEU A 128 -6.95 -8.04 -23.45
CA LEU A 128 -8.10 -8.93 -23.31
C LEU A 128 -8.39 -9.74 -24.58
N GLY A 129 -7.61 -9.53 -25.65
CA GLY A 129 -7.67 -10.33 -26.87
C GLY A 129 -8.90 -10.07 -27.75
N LEU A 130 -9.47 -8.86 -27.73
CA LEU A 130 -10.54 -8.49 -28.67
C LEU A 130 -10.04 -8.63 -30.12
N GLY A 131 -10.85 -9.14 -31.05
CA GLY A 131 -10.40 -9.30 -32.44
C GLY A 131 -10.00 -7.97 -33.11
N PHE A 132 -8.82 -7.93 -33.75
CA PHE A 132 -8.25 -6.74 -34.38
C PHE A 132 -9.21 -6.04 -35.36
N VAL A 133 -9.88 -6.82 -36.22
CA VAL A 133 -10.83 -6.28 -37.20
C VAL A 133 -12.00 -5.57 -36.50
N ARG A 134 -12.54 -6.17 -35.44
CA ARG A 134 -13.66 -5.60 -34.69
C ARG A 134 -13.23 -4.31 -33.99
N PHE A 135 -12.06 -4.30 -33.36
CA PHE A 135 -11.51 -3.09 -32.73
C PHE A 135 -11.30 -1.98 -33.77
N SER A 136 -10.64 -2.30 -34.88
CA SER A 136 -10.29 -1.37 -35.95
C SER A 136 -11.51 -0.70 -36.58
N LEU A 137 -12.60 -1.45 -36.82
CA LEU A 137 -13.85 -0.90 -37.35
C LEU A 137 -14.56 0.02 -36.35
N LEU A 138 -14.57 -0.36 -35.06
CA LEU A 138 -15.19 0.46 -34.01
C LEU A 138 -14.44 1.78 -33.81
N THR A 139 -13.10 1.74 -33.77
CA THR A 139 -12.31 2.97 -33.65
C THR A 139 -12.38 3.82 -34.91
N ALA A 140 -12.39 3.23 -36.11
CA ALA A 140 -12.61 3.95 -37.37
C ALA A 140 -13.95 4.71 -37.35
N LEU A 141 -15.03 4.06 -36.93
CA LEU A 141 -16.33 4.71 -36.79
C LEU A 141 -16.28 5.87 -35.80
N ALA A 142 -15.62 5.69 -34.65
CA ALA A 142 -15.46 6.77 -33.67
C ALA A 142 -14.62 7.94 -34.21
N VAL A 143 -13.56 7.67 -35.00
CA VAL A 143 -12.74 8.69 -35.66
C VAL A 143 -13.55 9.48 -36.67
N VAL A 144 -14.34 8.81 -37.52
CA VAL A 144 -15.15 9.45 -38.56
C VAL A 144 -16.16 10.43 -37.97
N VAL A 145 -16.61 10.19 -36.74
CA VAL A 145 -17.44 11.16 -36.01
C VAL A 145 -16.58 12.25 -35.34
N TRP A 146 -15.48 11.88 -34.70
CA TRP A 146 -14.67 12.78 -33.88
C TRP A 146 -13.85 13.79 -34.68
N ALA A 147 -13.15 13.35 -35.72
CA ALA A 147 -12.25 14.22 -36.48
C ALA A 147 -13.01 15.37 -37.17
N PRO A 148 -14.18 15.16 -37.81
CA PRO A 148 -15.00 16.25 -38.32
C PRO A 148 -15.62 17.11 -37.22
N LEU A 149 -15.99 16.53 -36.08
CA LEU A 149 -16.56 17.30 -34.96
C LEU A 149 -15.56 18.33 -34.42
N ILE A 150 -14.33 17.91 -34.13
CA ILE A 150 -13.29 18.79 -33.60
C ILE A 150 -12.70 19.67 -34.70
N GLY A 151 -12.29 19.08 -35.84
CA GLY A 151 -11.68 19.82 -36.93
C GLY A 151 -12.65 20.77 -37.63
N GLY A 152 -13.88 20.31 -37.92
CA GLY A 152 -14.94 21.14 -38.47
C GLY A 152 -15.43 22.20 -37.47
N GLY A 153 -15.53 21.86 -36.19
CA GLY A 153 -15.82 22.83 -35.13
C GLY A 153 -14.76 23.93 -35.03
N ALA A 154 -13.48 23.56 -35.07
CA ALA A 154 -12.37 24.52 -35.11
C ALA A 154 -12.38 25.37 -36.38
N MET A 155 -12.78 24.81 -37.52
CA MET A 155 -12.91 25.55 -38.78
C MET A 155 -14.01 26.62 -38.71
N LEU A 156 -15.17 26.29 -38.13
CA LEU A 156 -16.32 27.18 -38.02
C LEU A 156 -16.15 28.23 -36.92
N LEU A 157 -15.65 27.83 -35.75
CA LEU A 157 -15.54 28.67 -34.56
C LEU A 157 -14.18 29.35 -34.43
N GLY A 158 -13.17 28.91 -35.17
CA GLY A 158 -11.80 29.40 -35.05
C GLY A 158 -11.69 30.92 -35.21
N ARG A 159 -12.43 31.50 -36.16
CA ARG A 159 -12.41 32.95 -36.42
C ARG A 159 -12.88 33.78 -35.22
N GLU A 160 -13.82 33.26 -34.44
CA GLU A 160 -14.37 33.92 -33.24
C GLU A 160 -13.59 33.58 -31.97
N VAL A 161 -13.00 32.38 -31.90
CA VAL A 161 -12.35 31.85 -30.68
C VAL A 161 -10.86 32.21 -30.61
N LEU A 162 -10.17 32.40 -31.75
CA LEU A 162 -8.74 32.78 -31.77
C LEU A 162 -8.44 34.05 -30.95
N PRO A 163 -9.19 35.16 -31.09
CA PRO A 163 -8.94 36.39 -30.32
C PRO A 163 -9.07 36.18 -28.80
N TRP A 164 -10.02 35.33 -28.38
CA TRP A 164 -10.19 34.97 -26.96
C TRP A 164 -9.03 34.11 -26.46
N ILE A 165 -8.58 33.13 -27.24
CA ILE A 165 -7.41 32.31 -26.88
C ILE A 165 -6.16 33.18 -26.72
N GLU A 166 -5.94 34.14 -27.62
CA GLU A 166 -4.80 35.08 -27.55
C GLU A 166 -4.87 35.98 -26.32
N GLN A 167 -6.04 36.49 -25.99
CA GLN A 167 -6.25 37.37 -24.84
C GLN A 167 -5.99 36.63 -23.51
N TYR A 168 -6.36 35.35 -23.42
CA TYR A 168 -6.35 34.56 -22.19
C TYR A 168 -5.27 33.46 -22.12
N GLN A 169 -4.36 33.33 -23.09
CA GLN A 169 -3.31 32.30 -23.12
C GLN A 169 -2.50 32.20 -21.80
N ARG A 170 -2.24 33.36 -21.17
CA ARG A 170 -1.56 33.51 -19.88
C ARG A 170 -2.30 32.90 -18.70
N TRP A 171 -3.63 32.82 -18.78
CA TRP A 171 -4.51 32.23 -17.77
C TRP A 171 -4.99 30.82 -18.15
N GLY A 172 -4.80 30.38 -19.39
CA GLY A 172 -5.30 29.10 -19.89
C GLY A 172 -4.83 27.89 -19.06
N LEU A 173 -3.55 27.84 -18.69
CA LEU A 173 -3.02 26.78 -17.82
C LEU A 173 -3.66 26.83 -16.41
N LEU A 174 -3.78 28.01 -15.83
CA LEU A 174 -4.38 28.20 -14.50
C LEU A 174 -5.87 27.82 -14.52
N ALA A 175 -6.60 28.19 -15.57
CA ALA A 175 -8.00 27.81 -15.77
C ALA A 175 -8.15 26.28 -15.95
N ALA A 176 -7.28 25.64 -16.73
CA ALA A 176 -7.27 24.19 -16.89
C ALA A 176 -6.99 23.46 -15.56
N VAL A 177 -5.98 23.92 -14.80
CA VAL A 177 -5.68 23.39 -13.46
C VAL A 177 -6.86 23.59 -12.52
N ALA A 178 -7.48 24.78 -12.52
CA ALA A 178 -8.64 25.08 -11.69
C ALA A 178 -9.84 24.19 -12.04
N LEU A 179 -10.11 23.95 -13.34
CA LEU A 179 -11.16 23.06 -13.80
C LEU A 179 -10.92 21.61 -13.37
N VAL A 180 -9.68 21.11 -13.49
CA VAL A 180 -9.31 19.76 -13.03
C VAL A 180 -9.48 19.65 -11.51
N LEU A 181 -9.03 20.65 -10.75
CA LEU A 181 -9.20 20.68 -9.29
C LEU A 181 -10.68 20.74 -8.89
N ALA A 182 -11.49 21.54 -9.59
CA ALA A 182 -12.93 21.63 -9.37
C ALA A 182 -13.61 20.28 -9.67
N TRP A 183 -13.30 19.65 -10.80
CA TRP A 183 -13.80 18.34 -11.18
C TRP A 183 -13.42 17.26 -10.16
N LEU A 184 -12.16 17.22 -9.72
CA LEU A 184 -11.70 16.32 -8.66
C LEU A 184 -12.43 16.57 -7.34
N THR A 185 -12.64 17.83 -6.98
CA THR A 185 -13.39 18.22 -5.77
C THR A 185 -14.82 17.72 -5.85
N VAL A 186 -15.50 17.91 -6.98
CA VAL A 186 -16.86 17.42 -7.20
C VAL A 186 -16.91 15.89 -7.08
N ILE A 187 -16.05 15.17 -7.77
CA ILE A 187 -16.08 13.69 -7.73
C ILE A 187 -15.69 13.13 -6.36
N ARG A 188 -14.70 13.74 -5.69
CA ARG A 188 -14.15 13.19 -4.44
C ARG A 188 -14.93 13.62 -3.21
N LEU A 189 -15.56 14.80 -3.22
CA LEU A 189 -16.26 15.39 -2.08
C LEU A 189 -17.75 15.55 -2.30
N VAL A 190 -18.22 15.98 -3.47
CA VAL A 190 -19.66 16.24 -3.71
C VAL A 190 -20.41 14.95 -4.07
N VAL A 191 -19.95 14.17 -5.05
CA VAL A 191 -20.65 12.95 -5.48
C VAL A 191 -20.92 11.96 -4.32
N PRO A 192 -19.98 11.73 -3.38
CA PRO A 192 -20.24 10.82 -2.27
C PRO A 192 -21.31 11.34 -1.28
N THR A 193 -21.61 12.65 -1.24
CA THR A 193 -22.62 13.17 -0.28
C THR A 193 -24.04 12.76 -0.65
N PHE A 194 -24.30 12.41 -1.91
CA PHE A 194 -25.61 11.96 -2.36
C PHE A 194 -26.01 10.59 -1.81
N THR A 195 -25.06 9.77 -1.37
CA THR A 195 -25.35 8.44 -0.79
C THR A 195 -25.03 8.39 0.69
N TRP A 196 -25.79 7.61 1.47
CA TRP A 196 -25.49 7.42 2.88
C TRP A 196 -24.09 6.83 3.11
N ALA A 197 -23.74 5.77 2.37
CA ALA A 197 -22.42 5.14 2.44
C ALA A 197 -21.29 6.11 2.07
N GLY A 198 -21.50 6.95 1.04
CA GLY A 198 -20.54 7.97 0.64
C GLY A 198 -20.34 9.05 1.71
N ARG A 199 -21.40 9.54 2.36
CA ARG A 199 -21.32 10.45 3.52
C ARG A 199 -20.50 9.84 4.66
N ARG A 200 -20.74 8.57 5.00
CA ARG A 200 -19.97 7.86 6.03
C ARG A 200 -18.50 7.73 5.67
N ARG A 201 -18.19 7.37 4.42
CA ARG A 201 -16.80 7.30 3.92
C ARG A 201 -16.10 8.67 3.97
N LEU A 202 -16.80 9.77 3.70
CA LEU A 202 -16.25 11.13 3.86
C LEU A 202 -15.91 11.44 5.33
N VAL A 203 -16.78 11.07 6.27
CA VAL A 203 -16.50 11.19 7.72
C VAL A 203 -15.25 10.39 8.08
N GLY A 204 -15.12 9.15 7.61
CA GLY A 204 -13.93 8.33 7.82
C GLY A 204 -12.65 8.99 7.28
N ARG A 205 -12.70 9.57 6.06
CA ARG A 205 -11.56 10.31 5.48
C ARG A 205 -11.18 11.52 6.32
N TRP A 206 -12.17 12.31 6.75
CA TRP A 206 -11.94 13.48 7.60
C TRP A 206 -11.28 13.07 8.92
N LYS A 207 -11.85 12.08 9.61
CA LYS A 207 -11.29 11.55 10.85
C LYS A 207 -9.85 11.09 10.68
N ARG A 208 -9.52 10.41 9.58
CA ARG A 208 -8.13 9.99 9.29
C ARG A 208 -7.14 11.14 9.11
N LEU A 209 -7.61 12.32 8.69
CA LEU A 209 -6.77 13.51 8.55
C LEU A 209 -6.53 14.19 9.90
N VAL A 210 -7.56 14.26 10.75
CA VAL A 210 -7.51 15.02 12.01
C VAL A 210 -7.10 14.20 13.23
N GLN A 211 -7.39 12.90 13.24
CA GLN A 211 -7.09 12.01 14.37
C GLN A 211 -5.73 11.38 14.20
N TRP A 212 -4.86 11.62 15.19
CA TRP A 212 -3.48 11.17 15.27
C TRP A 212 -3.32 9.64 15.06
N GLU A 213 -4.24 8.86 15.62
CA GLU A 213 -4.28 7.39 15.49
C GLU A 213 -4.10 6.94 14.04
N PHE A 214 -4.67 7.64 13.05
CA PHE A 214 -4.66 7.18 11.66
C PHE A 214 -3.57 7.79 10.77
N TRP A 215 -2.69 8.60 11.35
CA TRP A 215 -1.66 9.30 10.59
C TRP A 215 -0.68 8.30 9.94
N PRO A 216 -0.31 8.52 8.67
CA PRO A 216 0.65 7.65 8.01
C PRO A 216 2.04 7.84 8.63
N ALA A 217 2.84 6.77 8.66
CA ALA A 217 4.17 6.77 9.29
C ALA A 217 5.08 7.93 8.84
N TRP A 218 5.00 8.38 7.57
CA TRP A 218 5.80 9.52 7.09
C TRP A 218 5.43 10.82 7.79
N ALA A 219 4.15 11.04 8.10
CA ALA A 219 3.68 12.25 8.80
C ALA A 219 4.05 12.18 10.29
N THR A 220 3.89 11.00 10.89
CA THR A 220 4.27 10.72 12.28
C THR A 220 5.77 10.93 12.51
N TYR A 221 6.62 10.45 11.61
CA TYR A 221 8.08 10.51 11.75
C TYR A 221 8.74 11.78 11.19
N ALA A 222 8.08 12.55 10.32
CA ALA A 222 8.69 13.74 9.73
C ALA A 222 9.31 14.71 10.77
N PRO A 223 8.66 14.99 11.92
CA PRO A 223 9.26 15.82 12.97
C PRO A 223 10.35 15.11 13.80
N VAL A 224 10.37 13.77 13.82
CA VAL A 224 11.31 12.96 14.61
C VAL A 224 12.64 12.79 13.86
N VAL A 225 12.62 12.75 12.53
CA VAL A 225 13.81 12.57 11.69
C VAL A 225 14.91 13.62 11.96
N PRO A 226 14.63 14.93 12.05
CA PRO A 226 15.64 15.92 12.42
C PRO A 226 16.30 15.64 13.78
N TYR A 227 15.51 15.17 14.76
CA TYR A 227 16.01 14.81 16.08
C TYR A 227 16.94 13.59 16.03
N ILE A 228 16.60 12.57 15.23
CA ILE A 228 17.49 11.43 14.96
C ILE A 228 18.80 11.91 14.33
N GLY A 229 18.73 12.86 13.40
CA GLY A 229 19.90 13.50 12.80
C GLY A 229 20.80 14.19 13.84
N LEU A 230 20.20 14.90 14.80
CA LEU A 230 20.93 15.52 15.91
C LEU A 230 21.60 14.48 16.82
N LEU A 231 20.92 13.37 17.13
CA LEU A 231 21.52 12.25 17.89
C LEU A 231 22.69 11.64 17.12
N ALA A 232 22.54 11.42 15.81
CA ALA A 232 23.61 10.90 14.96
C ALA A 232 24.84 11.82 14.94
N LEU A 233 24.65 13.14 14.85
CA LEU A 233 25.71 14.13 14.95
C LEU A 233 26.38 14.10 16.34
N ARG A 234 25.59 14.10 17.42
CA ARG A 234 26.07 14.04 18.80
C ARG A 234 26.95 12.82 19.06
N HIS A 235 26.56 11.67 18.52
CA HIS A 235 27.27 10.40 18.69
C HIS A 235 28.31 10.11 17.59
N ARG A 236 28.46 11.05 16.64
CA ARG A 236 29.38 10.98 15.49
C ARG A 236 29.20 9.69 14.66
N SER A 237 27.97 9.22 14.51
CA SER A 237 27.66 7.99 13.77
C SER A 237 26.18 7.97 13.34
N LEU A 238 25.96 7.89 12.03
CA LEU A 238 24.63 7.84 11.41
C LEU A 238 23.89 6.53 11.70
N THR A 239 24.62 5.43 11.89
CA THR A 239 24.07 4.08 12.02
C THR A 239 24.31 3.48 13.41
N LEU A 240 24.63 4.30 14.41
CA LEU A 240 24.92 3.82 15.77
C LEU A 240 23.82 2.92 16.32
N PHE A 241 22.56 3.23 16.02
CA PHE A 241 21.39 2.44 16.40
C PHE A 241 21.49 0.93 16.08
N THR A 242 22.31 0.54 15.11
CA THR A 242 22.54 -0.87 14.75
C THR A 242 23.31 -1.66 15.81
N ALA A 243 23.98 -1.00 16.75
CA ALA A 243 24.67 -1.64 17.87
C ALA A 243 23.79 -1.80 19.12
N VAL A 244 22.50 -1.47 19.05
CA VAL A 244 21.62 -1.48 20.23
C VAL A 244 21.41 -2.90 20.79
N ASN A 245 21.33 -3.90 19.92
CA ASN A 245 21.21 -5.32 20.29
C ASN A 245 22.31 -6.12 19.59
N PRO A 246 23.51 -6.28 20.18
CA PRO A 246 24.60 -7.04 19.56
C PRO A 246 24.24 -8.48 19.20
N GLY A 247 23.26 -9.06 19.90
CA GLY A 247 22.75 -10.40 19.65
C GLY A 247 21.83 -10.51 18.43
N ILE A 248 21.44 -9.40 17.78
CA ILE A 248 20.59 -9.39 16.58
C ILE A 248 21.34 -8.69 15.44
N PRO A 249 21.40 -9.26 14.22
CA PRO A 249 21.99 -8.60 13.07
C PRO A 249 21.46 -7.17 12.87
N ALA A 250 22.36 -6.20 12.69
CA ALA A 250 22.05 -4.77 12.61
C ALA A 250 21.12 -4.24 13.74
N GLY A 251 21.15 -4.86 14.92
CA GLY A 251 20.34 -4.50 16.08
C GLY A 251 18.85 -4.82 15.93
N GLY A 252 18.45 -5.55 14.90
CA GLY A 252 17.04 -5.77 14.52
C GLY A 252 16.45 -4.62 13.70
N PHE A 253 17.30 -3.90 12.96
CA PHE A 253 16.81 -2.80 12.12
C PHE A 253 16.19 -3.28 10.80
N VAL A 254 16.74 -4.32 10.18
CA VAL A 254 16.25 -4.87 8.90
C VAL A 254 16.49 -6.37 8.86
N GLY A 255 15.48 -7.11 8.37
CA GLY A 255 15.66 -8.50 7.93
C GLY A 255 15.98 -9.49 9.06
N GLU A 256 15.56 -9.20 10.30
CA GLU A 256 15.76 -10.11 11.42
C GLU A 256 14.99 -11.43 11.20
N SER A 257 15.66 -12.56 11.44
CA SER A 257 15.06 -13.89 11.39
C SER A 257 14.25 -14.11 12.68
N LYS A 258 12.96 -14.38 12.52
CA LYS A 258 12.08 -14.69 13.64
C LYS A 258 12.48 -16.01 14.29
N ASP A 259 12.88 -17.00 13.49
CA ASP A 259 13.33 -18.29 13.98
C ASP A 259 14.58 -18.15 14.86
N GLU A 260 15.58 -17.39 14.42
CA GLU A 260 16.80 -17.17 15.21
C GLU A 260 16.53 -16.43 16.53
N ILE A 261 15.66 -15.41 16.49
CA ILE A 261 15.27 -14.67 17.70
C ILE A 261 14.55 -15.57 18.69
N LEU A 262 13.59 -16.38 18.23
CA LEU A 262 12.86 -17.32 19.09
C LEU A 262 13.79 -18.39 19.68
N ARG A 263 14.72 -18.93 18.88
CA ARG A 263 15.75 -19.87 19.36
C ARG A 263 16.63 -19.27 20.46
N LYS A 264 17.02 -18.00 20.34
CA LYS A 264 17.78 -17.29 21.40
C LYS A 264 16.97 -17.01 22.67
N LEU A 265 15.65 -17.15 22.61
CA LEU A 265 14.76 -17.03 23.77
C LEU A 265 14.36 -18.38 24.38
N GLU A 266 14.80 -19.52 23.82
CA GLU A 266 14.41 -20.87 24.31
C GLU A 266 14.70 -21.10 25.80
N GLY A 267 15.71 -20.43 26.35
CA GLY A 267 15.99 -20.46 27.80
C GLY A 267 14.85 -19.94 28.68
N ALA A 268 13.89 -19.21 28.11
CA ALA A 268 12.67 -18.79 28.79
C ALA A 268 11.59 -19.90 28.88
N GLY A 269 11.82 -21.05 28.25
CA GLY A 269 11.02 -22.26 28.37
C GLY A 269 9.60 -22.10 27.82
N ASP A 270 8.62 -22.47 28.64
CA ASP A 270 7.20 -22.47 28.30
C ASP A 270 6.62 -21.09 27.96
N ARG A 271 7.37 -20.02 28.20
CA ARG A 271 6.96 -18.65 27.88
C ARG A 271 7.09 -18.28 26.43
N ILE A 272 7.80 -19.07 25.63
CA ILE A 272 7.91 -18.85 24.20
C ILE A 272 6.93 -19.77 23.51
N VAL A 273 6.24 -19.27 22.49
CA VAL A 273 5.38 -20.13 21.66
C VAL A 273 6.23 -21.16 20.92
N ARG A 274 5.71 -22.38 20.78
CA ARG A 274 6.41 -23.42 20.02
C ARG A 274 6.39 -23.05 18.54
N SER A 275 7.52 -23.22 17.86
CA SER A 275 7.62 -22.98 16.42
C SER A 275 8.62 -23.89 15.74
N ARG A 276 8.47 -24.04 14.42
CA ARG A 276 9.39 -24.78 13.57
C ARG A 276 9.61 -24.03 12.27
N ARG A 277 10.88 -23.84 11.88
CA ARG A 277 11.26 -23.31 10.56
C ARG A 277 10.96 -24.31 9.46
N LEU A 278 10.49 -23.77 8.33
CA LEU A 278 10.15 -24.46 7.10
C LEU A 278 10.97 -23.81 5.96
N PRO A 279 12.19 -24.30 5.69
CA PRO A 279 13.07 -23.74 4.67
C PRO A 279 12.45 -23.78 3.27
N ALA A 280 12.65 -22.73 2.49
CA ALA A 280 12.22 -22.64 1.09
C ALA A 280 13.03 -23.52 0.14
N THR A 281 14.20 -24.00 0.57
CA THR A 281 15.02 -24.95 -0.19
C THR A 281 14.40 -26.34 -0.27
N LEU A 282 13.44 -26.64 0.60
CA LEU A 282 12.70 -27.90 0.59
C LEU A 282 11.50 -27.83 -0.34
N ASP A 283 11.15 -28.97 -0.94
CA ASP A 283 9.91 -29.08 -1.72
C ASP A 283 8.66 -28.99 -0.83
N LEU A 284 7.50 -28.88 -1.48
CA LEU A 284 6.21 -28.72 -0.79
C LEU A 284 5.90 -29.88 0.17
N GLU A 285 6.16 -31.13 -0.24
CA GLU A 285 5.82 -32.30 0.57
C GLU A 285 6.76 -32.45 1.78
N ALA A 286 8.05 -32.15 1.62
CA ALA A 286 8.99 -32.09 2.73
C ALA A 286 8.62 -31.00 3.75
N ARG A 287 8.18 -29.82 3.28
CA ARG A 287 7.69 -28.74 4.18
C ARG A 287 6.40 -29.14 4.88
N LEU A 288 5.46 -29.81 4.19
CA LEU A 288 4.25 -30.35 4.81
C LEU A 288 4.56 -31.44 5.84
N GLN A 289 5.56 -32.27 5.58
CA GLN A 289 6.01 -33.28 6.52
C GLN A 289 6.56 -32.66 7.82
N LEU A 290 7.37 -31.61 7.70
CA LEU A 290 7.83 -30.84 8.87
C LEU A 290 6.68 -30.24 9.68
N VAL A 291 5.58 -29.84 9.03
CA VAL A 291 4.37 -29.36 9.72
C VAL A 291 3.70 -30.50 10.50
N ARG A 292 3.56 -31.69 9.90
CA ARG A 292 2.99 -32.87 10.59
C ARG A 292 3.84 -33.26 11.80
N GLU A 293 5.16 -33.37 11.61
CA GLU A 293 6.10 -33.66 12.69
C GLU A 293 6.04 -32.62 13.81
N PHE A 294 5.93 -31.32 13.44
CA PHE A 294 5.75 -30.27 14.42
C PHE A 294 4.48 -30.48 15.24
N LEU A 295 3.33 -30.75 14.62
CA LEU A 295 2.06 -30.97 15.32
C LEU A 295 2.14 -32.19 16.25
N GLU A 296 2.72 -33.30 15.77
CA GLU A 296 2.87 -34.55 16.54
C GLU A 296 3.81 -34.38 17.74
N ILE A 297 5.00 -33.82 17.54
CA ILE A 297 6.02 -33.68 18.60
C ILE A 297 5.60 -32.64 19.64
N SER A 298 5.03 -31.52 19.20
CA SER A 298 4.69 -30.41 20.08
C SER A 298 3.33 -30.55 20.77
N GLY A 299 2.47 -31.45 20.29
CA GLY A 299 1.08 -31.58 20.73
C GLY A 299 0.24 -30.32 20.48
N VAL A 300 0.65 -29.48 19.53
CA VAL A 300 -0.08 -28.24 19.18
C VAL A 300 -1.33 -28.59 18.37
N GLU A 301 -2.47 -28.07 18.81
CA GLU A 301 -3.75 -28.21 18.13
C GLU A 301 -3.98 -27.08 17.11
N TRP A 302 -4.91 -27.31 16.19
CA TRP A 302 -5.40 -26.27 15.28
C TRP A 302 -6.18 -25.17 16.04
N PRO A 303 -6.14 -23.91 15.56
CA PRO A 303 -5.38 -23.43 14.42
C PRO A 303 -3.88 -23.23 14.72
N VAL A 304 -3.05 -23.22 13.66
CA VAL A 304 -1.63 -22.84 13.73
C VAL A 304 -1.37 -21.59 12.90
N VAL A 305 -0.29 -20.87 13.21
CA VAL A 305 0.10 -19.66 12.50
C VAL A 305 1.24 -19.99 11.53
N LEU A 306 1.06 -19.66 10.26
CA LEU A 306 2.15 -19.59 9.29
C LEU A 306 2.57 -18.15 9.05
N LYS A 307 3.87 -17.90 9.05
CA LYS A 307 4.43 -16.57 8.77
C LYS A 307 5.80 -16.65 8.10
N PRO A 308 6.17 -15.69 7.23
CA PRO A 308 7.54 -15.61 6.70
C PRO A 308 8.55 -15.40 7.83
N ASP A 309 9.72 -16.02 7.72
CA ASP A 309 10.79 -15.88 8.71
C ASP A 309 11.26 -14.43 8.80
N ALA A 310 11.65 -13.84 7.68
CA ALA A 310 11.94 -12.42 7.55
C ALA A 310 10.70 -11.66 7.05
N GLY A 311 10.10 -10.80 7.89
CA GLY A 311 8.92 -10.03 7.49
C GLY A 311 8.41 -9.13 8.61
N GLN A 312 7.85 -7.97 8.25
CA GLN A 312 7.31 -7.01 9.20
C GLN A 312 5.82 -6.77 8.96
N ARG A 313 5.16 -6.17 9.96
CA ARG A 313 3.78 -5.67 9.88
C ARG A 313 2.72 -6.74 9.55
N GLY A 314 2.98 -7.98 9.94
CA GLY A 314 2.08 -9.11 9.69
C GLY A 314 1.89 -9.45 8.21
N SER A 315 2.82 -9.07 7.33
CA SER A 315 2.82 -9.45 5.91
C SER A 315 2.94 -10.97 5.77
N GLY A 316 2.07 -11.60 4.98
CA GLY A 316 2.10 -13.05 4.74
C GLY A 316 1.70 -13.91 5.94
N VAL A 317 1.06 -13.38 6.97
CA VAL A 317 0.60 -14.21 8.11
C VAL A 317 -0.71 -14.90 7.77
N LEU A 318 -0.77 -16.22 7.97
CA LEU A 318 -1.96 -17.05 7.83
C LEU A 318 -2.28 -17.76 9.16
N TYR A 319 -3.54 -17.70 9.57
CA TYR A 319 -4.10 -18.56 10.63
C TYR A 319 -4.72 -19.78 9.96
N ALA A 320 -3.97 -20.88 9.88
CA ALA A 320 -4.42 -22.11 9.25
C ALA A 320 -5.25 -22.94 10.23
N ARG A 321 -6.47 -23.33 9.83
CA ARG A 321 -7.38 -24.18 10.62
C ARG A 321 -7.23 -25.66 10.27
N GLU A 322 -6.62 -25.96 9.14
CA GLU A 322 -6.39 -27.30 8.65
C GLU A 322 -5.18 -27.38 7.72
N LEU A 323 -4.71 -28.60 7.44
CA LEU A 323 -3.55 -28.85 6.59
C LEU A 323 -3.76 -28.41 5.13
N GLY A 324 -5.01 -28.38 4.65
CA GLY A 324 -5.35 -27.89 3.31
C GLY A 324 -4.93 -26.44 3.10
N GLU A 325 -5.29 -25.56 4.04
CA GLU A 325 -4.91 -24.14 4.02
C GLU A 325 -3.37 -23.97 4.08
N VAL A 326 -2.68 -24.81 4.85
CA VAL A 326 -1.21 -24.82 4.91
C VAL A 326 -0.59 -25.16 3.55
N ARG A 327 -1.11 -26.19 2.87
CA ARG A 327 -0.64 -26.58 1.54
C ARG A 327 -0.80 -25.44 0.53
N GLU A 328 -1.95 -24.79 0.50
CA GLU A 328 -2.21 -23.67 -0.40
C GLU A 328 -1.25 -22.49 -0.16
N TYR A 329 -0.97 -22.19 1.11
CA TYR A 329 -0.02 -21.15 1.50
C TYR A 329 1.41 -21.50 1.06
N LEU A 330 1.88 -22.71 1.39
CA LEU A 330 3.24 -23.16 1.07
C LEU A 330 3.48 -23.27 -0.44
N ALA A 331 2.44 -23.55 -1.23
CA ALA A 331 2.51 -23.57 -2.69
C ALA A 331 2.71 -22.18 -3.32
N ARG A 332 2.40 -21.09 -2.59
CA ARG A 332 2.49 -19.71 -3.10
C ARG A 332 3.68 -18.93 -2.56
N ILE A 333 4.41 -19.46 -1.57
CA ILE A 333 5.52 -18.77 -0.91
C ILE A 333 6.88 -19.42 -1.21
N ASP A 334 7.81 -18.62 -1.69
CA ASP A 334 9.16 -19.00 -2.12
C ASP A 334 10.27 -18.62 -1.10
N VAL A 335 9.87 -18.12 0.08
CA VAL A 335 10.78 -17.75 1.18
C VAL A 335 10.58 -18.67 2.38
N ASP A 336 11.60 -18.69 3.24
CA ASP A 336 11.55 -19.40 4.51
C ASP A 336 10.36 -18.93 5.34
N CYS A 337 9.67 -19.88 5.94
CA CYS A 337 8.55 -19.60 6.81
C CYS A 337 8.65 -20.36 8.12
N LEU A 338 7.75 -20.04 9.04
CA LEU A 338 7.58 -20.69 10.32
C LEU A 338 6.17 -21.23 10.40
N VAL A 339 6.02 -22.45 10.92
CA VAL A 339 4.77 -22.87 11.58
C VAL A 339 4.92 -22.63 13.08
N GLN A 340 3.89 -22.07 13.70
CA GLN A 340 3.93 -21.62 15.09
C GLN A 340 2.60 -21.91 15.80
N GLU A 341 2.68 -22.25 17.09
CA GLU A 341 1.55 -22.38 18.00
C GLU A 341 0.70 -21.09 18.02
N CYS A 342 -0.63 -21.23 17.89
CA CYS A 342 -1.54 -20.12 18.03
C CYS A 342 -1.88 -19.86 19.52
N ALA A 343 -1.07 -19.05 20.19
CA ALA A 343 -1.30 -18.69 21.59
C ALA A 343 -2.64 -17.96 21.80
N ARG A 344 -3.43 -18.42 22.79
CA ARG A 344 -4.74 -17.85 23.16
C ARG A 344 -4.60 -16.72 24.18
N GLY A 345 -5.66 -15.93 24.32
CA GLY A 345 -5.75 -14.84 25.30
C GLY A 345 -5.64 -13.45 24.68
N GLU A 346 -5.48 -12.44 25.53
CA GLU A 346 -5.34 -11.03 25.14
C GLU A 346 -3.92 -10.74 24.61
N GLU A 347 -3.81 -9.89 23.58
CA GLU A 347 -2.53 -9.57 22.94
C GLU A 347 -1.98 -8.21 23.40
N PHE A 348 -0.69 -8.18 23.75
CA PHE A 348 0.00 -6.96 24.21
C PHE A 348 1.32 -6.78 23.48
N GLY A 349 1.68 -5.53 23.18
CA GLY A 349 3.03 -5.13 22.83
C GLY A 349 3.71 -4.53 24.05
N VAL A 350 4.70 -5.21 24.63
CA VAL A 350 5.45 -4.77 25.81
C VAL A 350 6.85 -4.36 25.39
N PHE A 351 7.15 -3.06 25.52
CA PHE A 351 8.43 -2.49 25.15
C PHE A 351 9.37 -2.51 26.34
N TYR A 352 10.46 -3.24 26.21
CA TYR A 352 11.48 -3.43 27.22
C TYR A 352 12.77 -2.71 26.84
N CYS A 353 13.44 -2.11 27.83
CA CYS A 353 14.80 -1.63 27.66
C CYS A 353 15.67 -1.85 28.89
N ARG A 354 16.97 -2.07 28.67
CA ARG A 354 18.00 -2.19 29.69
C ARG A 354 19.31 -1.64 29.14
N LYS A 355 19.98 -0.75 29.85
CA LYS A 355 21.35 -0.37 29.49
C LYS A 355 22.32 -1.50 29.83
N PRO A 356 23.41 -1.70 29.07
CA PRO A 356 24.40 -2.71 29.39
C PRO A 356 25.00 -2.60 30.81
N SER A 357 24.99 -1.39 31.39
CA SER A 357 25.44 -1.08 32.76
C SER A 357 24.37 -1.33 33.82
N GLU A 358 23.11 -1.42 33.43
CA GLU A 358 22.00 -1.64 34.34
C GLU A 358 21.85 -3.14 34.63
N GLU A 359 21.74 -3.47 35.93
CA GLU A 359 21.49 -4.84 36.38
C GLU A 359 20.09 -5.31 35.97
N ARG A 360 19.10 -4.40 35.94
CA ARG A 360 17.70 -4.70 35.64
C ARG A 360 17.17 -3.79 34.55
N GLY A 361 16.40 -4.35 33.62
CA GLY A 361 15.66 -3.57 32.65
C GLY A 361 14.33 -3.03 33.20
N ARG A 362 13.64 -2.27 32.35
CA ARG A 362 12.36 -1.62 32.64
C ARG A 362 11.43 -1.70 31.45
N ILE A 363 10.13 -1.61 31.72
CA ILE A 363 9.11 -1.52 30.69
C ILE A 363 8.82 -0.04 30.41
N VAL A 364 9.00 0.39 29.15
CA VAL A 364 8.81 1.80 28.75
C VAL A 364 7.49 2.05 28.03
N SER A 365 6.80 0.98 27.63
CA SER A 365 5.53 1.07 26.92
C SER A 365 4.78 -0.25 26.98
N ILE A 366 3.49 -0.24 27.32
CA ILE A 366 2.57 -1.35 27.09
C ILE A 366 1.47 -0.90 26.14
N THR A 367 1.26 -1.66 25.08
CA THR A 367 0.18 -1.48 24.12
C THR A 367 -0.77 -2.66 24.22
N ARG A 368 -2.03 -2.42 24.59
CA ARG A 368 -3.08 -3.44 24.48
C ARG A 368 -3.62 -3.45 23.06
N LYS A 369 -3.65 -4.63 22.44
CA LYS A 369 -4.12 -4.79 21.07
C LYS A 369 -5.54 -5.36 21.08
N VAL A 370 -6.49 -4.56 20.63
CA VAL A 370 -7.92 -4.92 20.61
C VAL A 370 -8.35 -5.13 19.16
N PHE A 371 -8.86 -6.32 18.86
CA PHE A 371 -9.42 -6.61 17.55
C PHE A 371 -10.77 -5.90 17.39
N PRO A 372 -10.96 -5.09 16.34
CA PRO A 372 -12.21 -4.38 16.12
C PRO A 372 -13.35 -5.37 15.88
N VAL A 373 -14.48 -5.12 16.54
CA VAL A 373 -15.70 -5.93 16.47
C VAL A 373 -16.86 -4.99 16.16
N VAL A 374 -17.75 -5.42 15.27
CA VAL A 374 -19.08 -4.82 15.13
C VAL A 374 -20.13 -5.78 15.66
N VAL A 375 -21.22 -5.25 16.19
CA VAL A 375 -22.32 -6.05 16.74
C VAL A 375 -23.47 -6.07 15.73
N GLY A 376 -23.97 -7.26 15.42
CA GLY A 376 -25.12 -7.46 14.56
C GLY A 376 -26.40 -6.90 15.18
N ASP A 377 -27.21 -6.25 14.36
CA ASP A 377 -28.56 -5.78 14.69
C ASP A 377 -29.65 -6.65 14.04
N GLY A 378 -29.27 -7.76 13.40
CA GLY A 378 -30.20 -8.68 12.73
C GLY A 378 -30.81 -8.15 11.42
N VAL A 379 -30.48 -6.92 11.00
CA VAL A 379 -31.12 -6.25 9.86
C VAL A 379 -30.09 -5.68 8.88
N SER A 380 -29.02 -5.07 9.39
CA SER A 380 -28.00 -4.41 8.59
C SER A 380 -26.93 -5.40 8.15
N THR A 381 -26.45 -5.20 6.92
CA THR A 381 -25.29 -5.93 6.41
C THR A 381 -24.01 -5.60 7.19
N LEU A 382 -23.02 -6.49 7.14
CA LEU A 382 -21.70 -6.23 7.72
C LEU A 382 -21.08 -4.92 7.17
N GLU A 383 -21.25 -4.63 5.88
CA GLU A 383 -20.81 -3.37 5.28
C GLU A 383 -21.45 -2.15 5.96
N GLU A 384 -22.75 -2.17 6.16
CA GLU A 384 -23.46 -1.07 6.82
C GLU A 384 -23.04 -0.91 8.28
N LEU A 385 -22.85 -2.01 9.01
CA LEU A 385 -22.36 -1.98 10.38
C LEU A 385 -20.96 -1.35 10.47
N VAL A 386 -20.04 -1.71 9.56
CA VAL A 386 -18.71 -1.10 9.48
C VAL A 386 -18.78 0.39 9.15
N LEU A 387 -19.67 0.81 8.25
CA LEU A 387 -19.84 2.21 7.87
C LEU A 387 -20.55 3.04 8.95
N ARG A 388 -21.44 2.44 9.74
CA ARG A 388 -22.10 3.06 10.91
C ARG A 388 -21.12 3.26 12.05
N ASP A 389 -20.27 2.28 12.32
CA ASP A 389 -19.33 2.35 13.43
C ASP A 389 -18.44 3.60 13.35
N PRO A 390 -18.32 4.38 14.44
CA PRO A 390 -17.63 5.66 14.43
C PRO A 390 -16.13 5.54 14.17
N ARG A 391 -15.49 4.40 14.46
CA ARG A 391 -14.06 4.17 14.25
C ARG A 391 -13.84 3.27 13.03
N ALA A 392 -14.63 2.20 12.86
CA ALA A 392 -14.40 1.22 11.80
C ALA A 392 -14.53 1.84 10.41
N VAL A 393 -15.40 2.85 10.25
CA VAL A 393 -15.53 3.63 9.02
C VAL A 393 -14.21 4.27 8.56
N CYS A 394 -13.29 4.59 9.46
CA CYS A 394 -11.97 5.13 9.11
C CYS A 394 -11.14 4.10 8.33
N MET A 395 -11.33 2.81 8.59
CA MET A 395 -10.57 1.73 7.95
C MET A 395 -11.46 0.78 7.12
N GLU A 396 -12.64 1.26 6.70
CA GLU A 396 -13.63 0.47 5.94
C GLU A 396 -13.00 -0.31 4.79
N ARG A 397 -12.09 0.31 4.02
CA ARG A 397 -11.56 -0.32 2.79
C ARG A 397 -10.81 -1.59 3.10
N HIS A 398 -10.11 -1.58 4.23
CA HIS A 398 -9.35 -2.74 4.68
C HIS A 398 -10.29 -3.79 5.26
N TYR A 399 -11.20 -3.38 6.16
CA TYR A 399 -12.14 -4.32 6.78
C TYR A 399 -13.04 -5.01 5.74
N LEU A 400 -13.61 -4.27 4.80
CA LEU A 400 -14.47 -4.84 3.76
C LEU A 400 -13.69 -5.71 2.77
N ARG A 401 -12.41 -5.40 2.51
CA ARG A 401 -11.56 -6.27 1.70
C ARG A 401 -11.28 -7.60 2.39
N VAL A 402 -10.89 -7.57 3.66
CA VAL A 402 -10.64 -8.79 4.46
C VAL A 402 -11.93 -9.60 4.62
N ASN A 403 -13.07 -8.93 4.69
CA ASN A 403 -14.38 -9.56 4.89
C ASN A 403 -15.21 -9.65 3.59
N ALA A 404 -14.59 -9.59 2.41
CA ALA A 404 -15.31 -9.45 1.15
C ALA A 404 -16.36 -10.55 0.93
N ALA A 405 -16.03 -11.79 1.28
CA ALA A 405 -16.93 -12.94 1.17
C ALA A 405 -18.20 -12.83 2.02
N ARG A 406 -18.17 -12.06 3.11
CA ARG A 406 -19.27 -11.89 4.06
C ARG A 406 -19.74 -10.44 4.20
N ALA A 407 -19.30 -9.53 3.34
CA ALA A 407 -19.60 -8.11 3.44
C ALA A 407 -21.10 -7.80 3.35
N GLN A 408 -21.84 -8.59 2.57
CA GLN A 408 -23.29 -8.47 2.39
C GLN A 408 -24.11 -9.38 3.33
N ALA A 409 -23.45 -10.17 4.18
CA ALA A 409 -24.15 -10.98 5.16
C ALA A 409 -24.75 -10.07 6.25
N ILE A 410 -25.91 -10.45 6.79
CA ILE A 410 -26.58 -9.79 7.90
C ILE A 410 -26.26 -10.59 9.17
N PRO A 411 -25.38 -10.10 10.07
CA PRO A 411 -25.09 -10.78 11.32
C PRO A 411 -26.32 -10.79 12.23
N ARG A 412 -26.48 -11.85 13.02
CA ARG A 412 -27.62 -11.99 13.94
C ARG A 412 -27.59 -10.90 15.01
N GLU A 413 -28.75 -10.58 15.56
CA GLU A 413 -28.84 -9.63 16.67
C GLU A 413 -27.94 -10.08 17.85
N GLY A 414 -27.05 -9.18 18.31
CA GLY A 414 -26.08 -9.45 19.37
C GLY A 414 -24.84 -10.24 18.94
N GLU A 415 -24.77 -10.72 17.69
CA GLU A 415 -23.59 -11.42 17.16
C GLU A 415 -22.39 -10.47 17.09
N ARG A 416 -21.25 -10.89 17.66
CA ARG A 416 -20.00 -10.12 17.66
C ARG A 416 -19.13 -10.54 16.49
N VAL A 417 -19.06 -9.73 15.45
CA VAL A 417 -18.25 -10.01 14.25
C VAL A 417 -16.90 -9.30 14.35
N GLN A 418 -15.84 -10.07 14.56
CA GLN A 418 -14.46 -9.58 14.51
C GLN A 418 -14.03 -9.28 13.07
N LEU A 419 -13.52 -8.07 12.81
CA LEU A 419 -13.21 -7.62 11.45
C LEU A 419 -11.82 -8.06 10.95
N VAL A 420 -10.85 -8.29 11.85
CA VAL A 420 -9.48 -8.71 11.50
C VAL A 420 -8.89 -9.65 12.54
N GLU A 421 -7.99 -10.54 12.14
CA GLU A 421 -7.32 -11.52 13.01
C GLU A 421 -5.86 -11.15 13.34
N ILE A 422 -5.25 -10.20 12.60
CA ILE A 422 -3.83 -9.87 12.72
C ILE A 422 -3.63 -8.65 13.64
N GLY A 423 -2.80 -8.81 14.68
CA GLY A 423 -2.46 -7.80 15.69
C GLY A 423 -1.60 -6.61 15.21
N ASN A 424 -1.95 -6.01 14.06
CA ASN A 424 -1.23 -4.88 13.47
C ASN A 424 -2.13 -3.65 13.26
N HIS A 425 -1.64 -2.48 13.69
CA HIS A 425 -2.36 -1.22 13.57
C HIS A 425 -2.69 -0.80 12.14
N CYS A 426 -1.75 -0.93 11.20
CA CYS A 426 -1.99 -0.61 9.79
C CYS A 426 -3.01 -1.56 9.13
N LYS A 427 -3.25 -2.73 9.75
CA LYS A 427 -4.30 -3.69 9.37
C LYS A 427 -5.56 -3.55 10.23
N GLY A 428 -5.69 -2.46 10.98
CA GLY A 428 -6.93 -2.08 11.65
C GLY A 428 -7.14 -2.63 13.06
N THR A 429 -6.15 -3.30 13.65
CA THR A 429 -6.18 -3.58 15.09
C THR A 429 -6.07 -2.27 15.87
N ILE A 430 -6.87 -2.15 16.93
CA ILE A 430 -6.92 -0.95 17.79
C ILE A 430 -5.81 -1.06 18.83
N PHE A 431 -4.99 -0.03 18.94
CA PHE A 431 -3.89 0.02 19.91
C PHE A 431 -4.27 0.97 21.04
N LEU A 432 -4.39 0.43 22.24
CA LEU A 432 -4.70 1.18 23.45
C LEU A 432 -3.47 1.31 24.33
N ASP A 433 -3.34 2.46 24.98
CA ASP A 433 -2.35 2.66 26.03
C ASP A 433 -2.71 1.81 27.24
N GLY A 434 -1.77 0.93 27.60
CA GLY A 434 -1.84 0.02 28.74
C GLY A 434 -0.72 0.24 29.74
N ASN A 435 -0.07 1.42 29.75
CA ASN A 435 1.04 1.72 30.65
C ASN A 435 0.67 1.61 32.14
N GLU A 436 -0.62 1.71 32.48
CA GLU A 436 -1.16 1.43 33.82
C GLU A 436 -1.07 -0.04 34.26
N LEU A 437 -0.67 -0.94 33.35
CA LEU A 437 -0.47 -2.37 33.61
C LEU A 437 0.98 -2.69 34.01
N VAL A 438 1.89 -1.71 33.97
CA VAL A 438 3.27 -1.91 34.41
C VAL A 438 3.30 -2.12 35.92
N THR A 439 3.89 -3.24 36.33
CA THR A 439 4.10 -3.60 37.73
C THR A 439 5.53 -4.09 37.95
N PRO A 440 6.07 -4.01 39.18
CA PRO A 440 7.37 -4.57 39.50
C PRO A 440 7.48 -6.08 39.20
N GLU A 441 6.39 -6.83 39.36
CA GLU A 441 6.31 -8.27 39.07
C GLU A 441 6.51 -8.55 37.58
N LEU A 442 5.78 -7.83 36.73
CA LEU A 442 5.88 -7.95 35.29
C LEU A 442 7.27 -7.52 34.79
N GLU A 443 7.83 -6.43 35.31
CA GLU A 443 9.18 -5.99 34.95
C GLU A 443 10.25 -7.03 35.31
N ARG A 444 10.18 -7.61 36.52
CA ARG A 444 11.10 -8.68 36.95
C ARG A 444 11.02 -9.87 36.02
N GLU A 445 9.81 -10.27 35.63
CA GLU A 445 9.64 -11.44 34.78
C GLU A 445 10.11 -11.19 33.34
N LEU A 446 9.80 -10.02 32.76
CA LEU A 446 10.30 -9.65 31.44
C LEU A 446 11.82 -9.49 31.42
N ASP A 447 12.42 -8.93 32.48
CA ASP A 447 13.88 -8.84 32.63
C ASP A 447 14.51 -10.24 32.68
N ARG A 448 13.89 -11.19 33.40
CA ARG A 448 14.33 -12.60 33.44
C ARG A 448 14.31 -13.24 32.06
N VAL A 449 13.21 -13.08 31.31
CA VAL A 449 13.08 -13.58 29.93
C VAL A 449 14.11 -12.91 29.02
N SER A 450 14.28 -11.60 29.14
CA SER A 450 15.20 -10.82 28.30
C SER A 450 16.65 -11.21 28.52
N LYS A 451 17.05 -11.55 29.74
CA LYS A 451 18.41 -12.00 30.09
C LYS A 451 18.77 -13.38 29.56
N CYS A 452 17.79 -14.21 29.14
CA CYS A 452 18.07 -15.44 28.42
C CYS A 452 18.65 -15.19 27.02
N PHE A 453 18.39 -14.01 26.45
CA PHE A 453 18.91 -13.60 25.15
C PHE A 453 20.19 -12.77 25.35
N ASP A 454 21.34 -13.39 25.12
CA ASP A 454 22.63 -12.69 25.12
C ASP A 454 22.71 -11.61 24.01
N GLY A 455 23.06 -10.40 24.42
CA GLY A 455 23.13 -9.24 23.52
C GLY A 455 21.78 -8.60 23.17
N PHE A 456 20.70 -8.83 23.93
CA PHE A 456 19.43 -8.11 23.80
C PHE A 456 19.22 -7.07 24.92
N PHE A 457 18.90 -5.84 24.53
CA PHE A 457 18.81 -4.69 25.41
C PHE A 457 17.61 -3.76 25.12
N PHE A 458 17.04 -3.83 23.92
CA PHE A 458 16.05 -2.86 23.46
C PHE A 458 15.10 -3.50 22.44
N GLY A 459 13.80 -3.55 22.75
CA GLY A 459 12.84 -4.08 21.79
C GLY A 459 11.44 -4.21 22.34
N ARG A 460 10.53 -4.67 21.48
CA ARG A 460 9.13 -4.93 21.83
C ARG A 460 8.83 -6.42 21.74
N TYR A 461 8.35 -6.95 22.86
CA TYR A 461 7.72 -8.25 22.94
C TYR A 461 6.26 -8.14 22.50
N ASP A 462 5.84 -8.97 21.56
CA ASP A 462 4.43 -9.20 21.28
C ASP A 462 4.01 -10.48 22.03
N LEU A 463 3.17 -10.30 23.05
CA LEU A 463 2.78 -11.32 24.04
C LEU A 463 1.30 -11.67 23.91
N ARG A 464 0.95 -12.92 24.23
CA ARG A 464 -0.40 -13.34 24.62
C ARG A 464 -0.43 -13.72 26.09
N VAL A 465 -1.50 -13.36 26.77
CA VAL A 465 -1.74 -13.68 28.18
C VAL A 465 -3.21 -14.02 28.41
N PRO A 466 -3.55 -14.86 29.40
CA PRO A 466 -4.94 -15.21 29.68
C PRO A 466 -5.83 -14.00 30.02
N SER A 467 -5.29 -12.98 30.68
CA SER A 467 -6.02 -11.78 31.12
C SER A 467 -5.07 -10.65 31.51
N LEU A 468 -5.61 -9.44 31.67
CA LEU A 468 -4.91 -8.27 32.24
C LEU A 468 -4.25 -8.55 33.60
N GLU A 469 -4.93 -9.29 34.49
CA GLU A 469 -4.40 -9.58 35.83
C GLU A 469 -3.22 -10.54 35.80
N HIS A 470 -3.21 -11.49 34.86
CA HIS A 470 -2.05 -12.36 34.64
C HIS A 470 -0.86 -11.57 34.12
N LEU A 471 -1.09 -10.60 33.21
CA LEU A 471 -0.02 -9.70 32.76
C LEU A 471 0.58 -8.93 33.93
N ARG A 472 -0.25 -8.32 34.79
CA ARG A 472 0.22 -7.57 35.97
C ARG A 472 1.05 -8.42 36.93
N ARG A 473 0.84 -9.74 36.99
CA ARG A 473 1.65 -10.63 37.83
C ARG A 473 2.85 -11.24 37.12
N GLY A 474 3.01 -11.00 35.81
CA GLY A 474 4.04 -11.66 35.00
C GLY A 474 3.76 -13.16 34.79
N GLU A 475 2.51 -13.60 34.89
CA GLU A 475 2.11 -15.01 34.81
C GLU A 475 1.51 -15.35 33.45
N GLY A 476 1.72 -16.59 32.98
CA GLY A 476 1.11 -17.09 31.75
C GLY A 476 1.53 -16.32 30.49
N LEU A 477 2.70 -15.68 30.50
CA LEU A 477 3.24 -14.95 29.36
C LEU A 477 3.58 -15.90 28.22
N LYS A 478 3.05 -15.63 27.02
CA LYS A 478 3.42 -16.32 25.79
C LYS A 478 3.98 -15.31 24.78
N VAL A 479 5.30 -15.28 24.62
CA VAL A 479 6.01 -14.47 23.62
C VAL A 479 5.77 -15.08 22.24
N ILE A 480 5.09 -14.33 21.37
CA ILE A 480 4.83 -14.71 19.98
C ILE A 480 5.97 -14.23 19.06
N GLU A 481 6.47 -13.03 19.36
CA GLU A 481 7.47 -12.32 18.57
C GLU A 481 8.25 -11.35 19.46
N LEU A 482 9.53 -11.15 19.14
CA LEU A 482 10.37 -10.10 19.72
C LEU A 482 10.96 -9.30 18.57
N ASN A 483 10.77 -7.98 18.60
CA ASN A 483 11.26 -7.06 17.59
C ASN A 483 12.42 -6.23 18.17
N GLY A 484 13.48 -6.00 17.38
CA GLY A 484 14.64 -5.20 17.83
C GLY A 484 14.47 -3.70 17.65
N ALA A 485 15.50 -3.04 17.09
CA ALA A 485 15.64 -1.59 16.97
C ALA A 485 14.49 -0.88 16.23
N THR A 486 13.76 -1.58 15.35
CA THR A 486 12.61 -1.02 14.62
C THR A 486 11.31 -1.00 15.40
N SER A 487 11.30 -1.52 16.62
CA SER A 487 10.15 -1.47 17.51
C SER A 487 9.71 -0.02 17.75
N GLU A 488 8.41 0.22 17.73
CA GLU A 488 7.81 1.51 18.10
C GLU A 488 6.95 1.31 19.36
N PRO A 489 6.91 2.27 20.30
CA PRO A 489 6.00 2.31 21.43
C PRO A 489 4.60 2.59 20.91
N THR A 490 3.92 1.54 20.51
CA THR A 490 2.67 1.60 19.77
C THR A 490 1.47 2.13 20.58
N HIS A 491 1.63 2.35 21.89
CA HIS A 491 0.60 2.96 22.74
C HIS A 491 0.31 4.41 22.32
N ILE A 492 1.26 5.07 21.64
CA ILE A 492 1.09 6.45 21.15
C ILE A 492 -0.07 6.61 20.17
N TYR A 493 -0.57 5.52 19.58
CA TYR A 493 -1.70 5.53 18.64
C TYR A 493 -3.06 5.46 19.33
N ASP A 494 -3.11 5.33 20.67
CA ASP A 494 -4.36 5.45 21.39
C ASP A 494 -5.01 6.81 21.10
N ALA A 495 -6.32 6.80 20.79
CA ALA A 495 -7.10 8.00 20.50
C ALA A 495 -7.12 9.03 21.65
N ARG A 496 -6.77 8.62 22.87
CA ARG A 496 -6.58 9.51 24.03
C ARG A 496 -5.38 10.44 23.89
N HIS A 497 -4.41 10.10 23.03
CA HIS A 497 -3.17 10.86 22.84
C HIS A 497 -3.22 11.80 21.64
N GLY A 498 -2.46 12.89 21.75
CA GLY A 498 -2.23 13.84 20.66
C GLY A 498 -0.83 13.71 20.04
N PRO A 499 -0.57 14.42 18.92
CA PRO A 499 0.70 14.38 18.20
C PRO A 499 1.91 14.77 19.06
N LEU A 500 1.77 15.78 19.93
CA LEU A 500 2.85 16.22 20.83
C LEU A 500 3.30 15.12 21.79
N TYR A 501 2.35 14.36 22.35
CA TYR A 501 2.65 13.21 23.20
C TYR A 501 3.39 12.14 22.40
N GLY A 502 2.88 11.79 21.22
CA GLY A 502 3.50 10.80 20.33
C GLY A 502 4.93 11.17 19.95
N TRP A 503 5.17 12.40 19.50
CA TRP A 503 6.52 12.88 19.15
C TRP A 503 7.45 12.90 20.36
N ALA A 504 6.99 13.36 21.53
CA ALA A 504 7.80 13.34 22.74
C ALA A 504 8.20 11.91 23.14
N THR A 505 7.29 10.95 23.02
CA THR A 505 7.55 9.53 23.28
C THR A 505 8.55 8.94 22.28
N LEU A 506 8.38 9.21 20.98
CA LEU A 506 9.30 8.76 19.94
C LEU A 506 10.70 9.35 20.12
N CYS A 507 10.81 10.65 20.43
CA CYS A 507 12.10 11.28 20.72
C CYS A 507 12.78 10.65 21.95
N ARG A 508 12.05 10.39 23.04
CA ARG A 508 12.59 9.70 24.22
C ARG A 508 13.10 8.29 23.88
N GLN A 509 12.34 7.55 23.08
CA GLN A 509 12.73 6.23 22.62
C GLN A 509 14.03 6.28 21.80
N TRP A 510 14.11 7.14 20.79
CA TRP A 510 15.31 7.27 19.96
C TRP A 510 16.53 7.70 20.77
N ARG A 511 16.35 8.58 21.76
CA ARG A 511 17.42 8.94 22.69
C ARG A 511 17.92 7.71 23.46
N LEU A 512 17.01 6.94 24.06
CA LEU A 512 17.36 5.70 24.77
C LEU A 512 18.08 4.69 23.86
N LEU A 513 17.60 4.54 22.64
CA LEU A 513 18.19 3.66 21.64
C LEU A 513 19.66 4.05 21.36
N PHE A 514 19.92 5.34 21.11
CA PHE A 514 21.29 5.85 20.89
C PHE A 514 22.18 5.74 22.13
N GLU A 515 21.63 5.94 23.33
CA GLU A 515 22.37 5.77 24.59
C GLU A 515 22.80 4.32 24.80
N ILE A 516 21.88 3.37 24.65
CA ILE A 516 22.16 1.92 24.77
C ILE A 516 23.17 1.48 23.72
N ALA A 517 22.99 1.90 22.47
CA ALA A 517 23.90 1.58 21.38
C ALA A 517 25.30 2.19 21.56
N ALA A 518 25.40 3.41 22.12
CA ALA A 518 26.68 4.03 22.45
C ALA A 518 27.43 3.23 23.50
N GLU A 519 26.72 2.73 24.52
CA GLU A 519 27.32 1.91 25.57
C GLU A 519 27.76 0.54 25.04
N ASN A 520 26.94 -0.12 24.23
CA ASN A 520 27.32 -1.36 23.57
C ASN A 520 28.54 -1.17 22.67
N ARG A 521 28.60 -0.09 21.90
CA ARG A 521 29.79 0.25 21.10
C ARG A 521 31.03 0.45 21.97
N ALA A 522 30.90 1.13 23.11
CA ALA A 522 32.01 1.31 24.05
C ALA A 522 32.51 -0.02 24.64
N ARG A 523 31.65 -1.05 24.68
CA ARG A 523 31.96 -2.43 25.09
C ARG A 523 32.40 -3.33 23.93
N GLY A 524 32.63 -2.77 22.74
CA GLY A 524 33.14 -3.50 21.57
C GLY A 524 32.07 -4.05 20.62
N ALA A 525 30.79 -3.71 20.78
CA ALA A 525 29.76 -4.12 19.82
C ALA A 525 29.99 -3.46 18.45
N PRO A 526 29.86 -4.22 17.34
CA PRO A 526 30.05 -3.69 16.01
C PRO A 526 28.92 -2.73 15.62
N VAL A 527 29.27 -1.70 14.84
CA VAL A 527 28.31 -0.80 14.20
C VAL A 527 28.29 -1.09 12.70
N VAL A 528 27.10 -1.37 12.17
CA VAL A 528 26.93 -1.69 10.75
C VAL A 528 27.10 -0.42 9.91
N GLY A 529 27.88 -0.50 8.84
CA GLY A 529 28.10 0.63 7.93
C GLY A 529 26.86 0.97 7.10
N ALA A 530 26.71 2.23 6.69
CA ALA A 530 25.54 2.69 5.92
C ALA A 530 25.34 1.92 4.61
N ALA A 531 26.42 1.56 3.90
CA ALA A 531 26.36 0.81 2.65
C ALA A 531 25.88 -0.64 2.86
N GLU A 532 26.29 -1.28 3.96
CA GLU A 532 25.83 -2.61 4.34
C GLU A 532 24.35 -2.59 4.74
N LEU A 533 23.94 -1.60 5.53
CA LEU A 533 22.54 -1.40 5.90
C LEU A 533 21.63 -1.19 4.67
N LEU A 534 22.10 -0.41 3.70
CA LEU A 534 21.39 -0.21 2.42
C LEU A 534 21.28 -1.49 1.60
N ARG A 535 22.31 -2.36 1.61
CA ARG A 535 22.25 -3.67 0.94
C ARG A 535 21.22 -4.58 1.61
N ALA A 536 21.29 -4.75 2.93
CA ALA A 536 20.33 -5.52 3.70
C ALA A 536 18.88 -5.05 3.46
N TRP A 537 18.66 -3.73 3.41
CA TRP A 537 17.34 -3.16 3.12
C TRP A 537 16.82 -3.45 1.71
N ARG A 538 17.71 -3.45 0.69
CA ARG A 538 17.34 -3.80 -0.69
C ARG A 538 16.98 -5.28 -0.80
N GLU A 539 17.75 -6.16 -0.16
CA GLU A 539 17.48 -7.60 -0.12
C GLU A 539 16.14 -7.89 0.56
N TYR A 540 15.91 -7.28 1.72
CA TYR A 540 14.62 -7.36 2.41
C TYR A 540 13.44 -6.91 1.53
N ARG A 541 13.57 -5.77 0.82
CA ARG A 541 12.53 -5.28 -0.10
C ARG A 541 12.26 -6.22 -1.28
N ARG A 542 13.24 -7.03 -1.70
CA ARG A 542 13.03 -8.06 -2.72
C ARG A 542 12.21 -9.21 -2.15
N GLY A 543 12.58 -9.72 -0.96
CA GLY A 543 11.85 -10.81 -0.28
C GLY A 543 10.39 -10.47 0.03
N GLN A 544 10.10 -9.23 0.46
CA GLN A 544 8.71 -8.79 0.71
C GLN A 544 7.79 -8.92 -0.50
N ARG A 545 8.30 -8.81 -1.73
CA ARG A 545 7.46 -8.90 -2.94
C ARG A 545 6.94 -10.31 -3.19
N SER A 546 7.57 -11.31 -2.58
CA SER A 546 7.15 -12.70 -2.70
C SER A 546 6.22 -13.15 -1.57
N HIS A 547 5.90 -12.27 -0.61
CA HIS A 547 4.92 -12.59 0.42
C HIS A 547 3.51 -12.65 -0.19
N PRO A 548 2.69 -13.68 0.14
CA PRO A 548 1.31 -13.71 -0.26
C PRO A 548 0.52 -12.53 0.36
N SER A 549 -0.39 -11.96 -0.43
CA SER A 549 -1.15 -10.74 -0.13
C SER A 549 -2.21 -10.91 0.95
#